data_AF-A0A7S2QBS3-F1
#
_entry.id   AF-A0A7S2QBS3-F1
#
_cell.length_a   1.000
_cell.length_b   1.000
_cell.length_c   1.000
_cell.angle_alpha   90.00
_cell.angle_beta   90.00
_cell.angle_gamma   90.00
#
_symmetry.space_group_name_H-M   'P 1'
#
loop_
_entity.id
_entity.type
_entity.pdbx_description
1 polymer ?
#
loop_
_entity_poly.entity_id
_entity_poly.type
_entity_poly.pdbx_seq_one_letter_code
_entity_poly.pdbx_strand_id
1 'polypeptide(L)'
;VSVAMSYFFRLSPCLGEPMRALASACLGKAPSDSTGKQALRPSGSAGLSIPCKDLKAAVKQFQASGAEALTQAAGGKAAWGPLWDCACEFVSSIMLGVQEHIPELLPQIEVREGGEGSTELVSIRVHFGQTPVVGEFATRSRCTYEVRLTELRFALQRPVQASDIGRTQPLVLTTSGFDVPSLRDCQTMRERLVQELGDKYNKQSVYRWWNANKDTVYPLETSKFHRIVESLFGLKAMQMLGEHVAVDAMWAYINNPGLSFKSFSFHREPNARGITMTANRVPPKTEDAAQLVELCRQIGQKVLRESRTAAEKFAASTVNYAALLYGHEVHQAGAKASVIIKLFSAAKWWGPGDDSWHRHDQTWLIQDKRNAFGILVQEQGRILWQLESASGSA
;
A
#
# COMPACT_ATOMS: atom_id res chain seq x y z
N VAL A 1 -17.19 -5.16 -22.44
CA VAL A 1 -15.82 -5.49 -21.95
C VAL A 1 -15.22 -6.71 -22.68
N SER A 2 -15.97 -7.78 -22.97
CA SER A 2 -15.44 -8.95 -23.73
C SER A 2 -15.19 -8.71 -25.24
N VAL A 3 -15.85 -7.75 -25.90
CA VAL A 3 -15.71 -7.53 -27.36
C VAL A 3 -14.64 -6.47 -27.71
N ALA A 4 -14.36 -5.52 -26.82
CA ALA A 4 -13.35 -4.47 -27.05
C ALA A 4 -11.91 -4.93 -26.78
N MET A 5 -11.72 -5.99 -25.97
CA MET A 5 -10.39 -6.59 -25.74
C MET A 5 -9.95 -7.55 -26.86
N SER A 6 -10.87 -8.09 -27.64
CA SER A 6 -10.56 -9.00 -28.75
C SER A 6 -9.89 -8.31 -29.94
N TYR A 7 -10.03 -6.98 -30.07
CA TYR A 7 -9.37 -6.22 -31.14
C TYR A 7 -7.91 -5.86 -30.84
N PHE A 8 -7.49 -5.88 -29.56
CA PHE A 8 -6.11 -5.52 -29.18
C PHE A 8 -5.13 -6.71 -29.26
N PHE A 9 -5.63 -7.94 -29.38
CA PHE A 9 -4.81 -9.18 -29.44
C PHE A 9 -4.60 -9.78 -30.83
N ARG A 10 -4.95 -9.06 -31.92
CA ARG A 10 -4.75 -9.53 -33.31
C ARG A 10 -3.47 -9.05 -34.01
N LEU A 11 -2.51 -8.47 -33.30
CA LEU A 11 -1.24 -8.03 -33.89
C LEU A 11 -0.03 -8.40 -33.01
N SER A 12 0.25 -9.70 -32.88
CA SER A 12 1.62 -10.28 -32.89
C SER A 12 1.54 -11.80 -32.67
N PRO A 13 2.10 -12.61 -33.58
CA PRO A 13 2.17 -14.06 -33.44
C PRO A 13 3.41 -14.45 -32.64
N CYS A 14 3.32 -15.57 -31.90
CA CYS A 14 4.38 -16.53 -31.54
C CYS A 14 4.18 -17.05 -30.11
N LEU A 15 4.36 -18.37 -29.98
CA LEU A 15 4.43 -19.20 -28.77
C LEU A 15 3.04 -19.59 -28.22
N GLY A 16 2.54 -20.83 -28.28
CA GLY A 16 3.19 -22.14 -28.36
C GLY A 16 2.97 -22.89 -27.05
N GLU A 17 1.84 -23.57 -26.92
CA GLU A 17 1.54 -24.60 -25.89
C GLU A 17 1.82 -26.01 -26.49
N PRO A 18 1.72 -27.16 -25.78
CA PRO A 18 1.26 -27.44 -24.39
C PRO A 18 2.04 -28.56 -23.65
N MET A 19 1.60 -28.91 -22.41
CA MET A 19 1.40 -30.29 -21.83
C MET A 19 1.64 -30.28 -20.30
N ARG A 20 0.66 -30.56 -19.41
CA ARG A 20 -0.08 -31.80 -19.03
C ARG A 20 0.61 -32.74 -18.02
N ALA A 21 -0.03 -32.80 -16.83
CA ALA A 21 -0.36 -33.96 -15.98
C ALA A 21 0.73 -34.74 -15.21
N LEU A 22 0.55 -34.93 -13.89
CA LEU A 22 0.09 -36.20 -13.26
C LEU A 22 0.08 -36.15 -11.72
N ALA A 23 -0.60 -37.14 -11.14
CA ALA A 23 -1.22 -37.18 -9.81
C ALA A 23 -0.67 -38.31 -8.91
N SER A 24 -1.16 -38.35 -7.65
CA SER A 24 -1.17 -39.49 -6.68
C SER A 24 0.17 -39.85 -6.01
N ALA A 25 0.29 -40.34 -4.77
CA ALA A 25 -0.63 -40.75 -3.70
C ALA A 25 0.17 -40.98 -2.39
N CYS A 26 -0.55 -41.21 -1.28
CA CYS A 26 -0.25 -42.11 -0.15
C CYS A 26 -0.18 -41.53 1.28
N LEU A 27 -1.23 -41.91 2.01
CA LEU A 27 -1.47 -42.11 3.45
C LEU A 27 -0.27 -42.42 4.36
N GLY A 28 -0.34 -41.97 5.63
CA GLY A 28 0.28 -42.70 6.74
C GLY A 28 0.47 -41.97 8.09
N LYS A 29 -0.46 -42.25 9.02
CA LYS A 29 -0.28 -42.40 10.49
C LYS A 29 -0.07 -41.17 11.41
N ALA A 30 -0.97 -41.09 12.40
CA ALA A 30 -0.80 -40.43 13.70
C ALA A 30 0.24 -41.18 14.57
N PRO A 31 0.82 -40.53 15.60
CA PRO A 31 0.23 -40.74 16.94
C PRO A 31 0.41 -39.61 17.99
N SER A 32 -0.44 -39.75 19.02
CA SER A 32 -0.20 -39.60 20.47
C SER A 32 0.08 -38.25 21.13
N ASP A 33 -0.82 -37.97 22.07
CA ASP A 33 -0.74 -37.08 23.23
C ASP A 33 0.60 -37.10 23.97
N SER A 34 1.01 -35.94 24.47
CA SER A 34 1.48 -35.87 25.86
C SER A 34 1.27 -34.48 26.46
N THR A 35 0.61 -34.49 27.61
CA THR A 35 0.29 -33.39 28.49
C THR A 35 1.53 -32.98 29.30
N GLY A 36 1.89 -31.70 29.27
CA GLY A 36 2.96 -31.13 30.09
C GLY A 36 2.48 -29.86 30.78
N LYS A 37 2.10 -29.97 32.06
CA LYS A 37 1.78 -28.83 32.93
C LYS A 37 3.04 -27.96 33.11
N GLN A 38 3.03 -26.73 32.60
CA GLN A 38 4.03 -25.72 32.93
C GLN A 38 3.54 -24.83 34.08
N ALA A 39 4.44 -24.67 35.06
CA ALA A 39 4.26 -23.86 36.25
C ALA A 39 4.22 -22.36 35.89
N LEU A 40 3.22 -21.67 36.44
CA LEU A 40 3.08 -20.21 36.39
C LEU A 40 4.27 -19.53 37.07
N ARG A 41 5.07 -18.79 36.29
CA ARG A 41 5.96 -17.73 36.79
C ARG A 41 5.26 -16.38 36.67
N PRO A 42 5.48 -15.45 37.61
CA PRO A 42 4.75 -14.20 37.66
C PRO A 42 5.13 -13.26 36.51
N SER A 43 4.09 -12.78 35.83
CA SER A 43 4.10 -11.90 34.66
C SER A 43 4.58 -10.49 34.98
N GLY A 44 5.76 -10.14 34.47
CA GLY A 44 6.31 -8.80 34.49
C GLY A 44 7.16 -8.56 33.23
N SER A 45 6.59 -8.76 32.04
CA SER A 45 7.31 -8.62 30.77
C SER A 45 7.37 -7.17 30.28
N ALA A 46 8.10 -6.31 30.98
CA ALA A 46 8.54 -5.05 30.39
C ALA A 46 9.69 -5.37 29.42
N GLY A 47 9.45 -5.27 28.11
CA GLY A 47 10.49 -5.50 27.09
C GLY A 47 11.69 -4.57 27.27
N LEU A 48 12.88 -5.02 26.87
CA LEU A 48 14.12 -4.24 26.97
C LEU A 48 14.10 -3.11 25.94
N SER A 49 14.27 -1.85 26.38
CA SER A 49 14.46 -0.70 25.49
C SER A 49 15.92 -0.59 25.08
N ILE A 50 16.19 -0.41 23.78
CA ILE A 50 17.54 -0.35 23.22
C ILE A 50 17.89 1.10 22.88
N PRO A 51 18.94 1.68 23.50
CA PRO A 51 19.36 3.03 23.20
C PRO A 51 19.88 3.12 21.76
N CYS A 52 19.37 4.08 20.99
CA CYS A 52 19.77 4.31 19.60
C CYS A 52 20.21 5.77 19.43
N LYS A 53 21.26 6.00 18.63
CA LYS A 53 21.83 7.34 18.40
C LYS A 53 21.04 8.18 17.41
N ASP A 54 20.53 7.53 16.36
CA ASP A 54 19.79 8.14 15.28
C ASP A 54 18.82 7.11 14.65
N LEU A 55 17.97 7.58 13.75
CA LEU A 55 16.94 6.74 13.12
C LEU A 55 17.52 5.62 12.26
N LYS A 56 18.64 5.86 11.58
CA LYS A 56 19.32 4.86 10.76
C LYS A 56 19.88 3.72 11.61
N ALA A 57 20.48 4.05 12.76
CA ALA A 57 20.95 3.10 13.74
C ALA A 57 19.78 2.31 14.35
N ALA A 58 18.67 2.98 14.68
CA ALA A 58 17.47 2.32 15.21
C ALA A 58 16.84 1.35 14.22
N VAL A 59 16.70 1.73 12.95
CA VAL A 59 16.20 0.83 11.89
C VAL A 59 17.12 -0.38 11.74
N LYS A 60 18.44 -0.19 11.71
CA LYS A 60 19.40 -1.31 11.67
C LYS A 60 19.29 -2.22 12.89
N GLN A 61 19.12 -1.65 14.08
CA GLN A 61 18.93 -2.41 15.30
C GLN A 61 17.64 -3.24 15.25
N PHE A 62 16.53 -2.64 14.84
CA PHE A 62 15.25 -3.33 14.63
C PHE A 62 15.40 -4.51 13.66
N GLN A 63 16.10 -4.31 12.54
CA GLN A 63 16.39 -5.35 11.54
C GLN A 63 17.20 -6.51 12.14
N ALA A 64 18.27 -6.19 12.88
CA ALA A 64 19.15 -7.18 13.49
C ALA A 64 18.43 -7.99 14.58
N SER A 65 17.78 -7.31 15.54
CA SER A 65 17.02 -7.95 16.62
C SER A 65 15.89 -8.84 16.08
N GLY A 66 15.17 -8.40 15.04
CA GLY A 66 14.13 -9.23 14.43
C GLY A 66 14.68 -10.44 13.68
N ALA A 67 15.83 -10.31 13.00
CA ALA A 67 16.48 -11.44 12.32
C ALA A 67 16.98 -12.50 13.31
N GLU A 68 17.54 -12.06 14.44
CA GLU A 68 17.94 -12.94 15.54
C GLU A 68 16.73 -13.66 16.13
N ALA A 69 15.67 -12.93 16.48
CA ALA A 69 14.45 -13.50 17.05
C ALA A 69 13.78 -14.52 16.11
N LEU A 70 13.77 -14.27 14.80
CA LEU A 70 13.24 -15.19 13.79
C LEU A 70 14.15 -16.41 13.56
N THR A 71 15.45 -16.30 13.79
CA THR A 71 16.38 -17.43 13.73
C THR A 71 16.11 -18.41 14.86
N GLN A 72 15.70 -17.90 16.02
CA GLN A 72 15.29 -18.70 17.19
C GLN A 72 13.85 -19.24 17.07
N ALA A 73 13.05 -18.74 16.13
CA ALA A 73 11.69 -19.22 15.88
C ALA A 73 11.67 -20.51 15.04
N ALA A 74 10.57 -21.27 15.13
CA ALA A 74 10.37 -22.48 14.33
C ALA A 74 10.48 -22.17 12.82
N GLY A 75 11.23 -23.00 12.08
CA GLY A 75 11.51 -22.81 10.64
C GLY A 75 12.80 -22.05 10.34
N GLY A 76 13.35 -21.31 11.31
CA GLY A 76 14.66 -20.66 11.25
C GLY A 76 14.86 -19.68 10.08
N LYS A 77 16.12 -19.34 9.81
CA LYS A 77 16.52 -18.31 8.85
C LYS A 77 16.04 -18.55 7.41
N ALA A 78 16.02 -19.79 6.93
CA ALA A 78 15.65 -20.10 5.55
C ALA A 78 14.15 -19.85 5.26
N ALA A 79 13.29 -20.11 6.25
CA ALA A 79 11.86 -19.86 6.14
C ALA A 79 11.55 -18.36 6.19
N TRP A 80 12.14 -17.64 7.14
CA TRP A 80 11.75 -16.27 7.46
C TRP A 80 12.59 -15.18 6.79
N GLY A 81 13.85 -15.45 6.46
CA GLY A 81 14.81 -14.45 5.98
C GLY A 81 14.27 -13.59 4.84
N PRO A 82 13.91 -14.15 3.67
CA PRO A 82 13.34 -13.39 2.57
C PRO A 82 12.07 -12.58 2.90
N LEU A 83 11.22 -13.05 3.81
CA LEU A 83 10.03 -12.32 4.23
C LEU A 83 10.42 -11.15 5.15
N TRP A 84 11.37 -11.39 6.04
CA TRP A 84 11.89 -10.40 6.96
C TRP A 84 12.67 -9.30 6.24
N ASP A 85 13.53 -9.65 5.28
CA ASP A 85 14.28 -8.70 4.46
C ASP A 85 13.32 -7.75 3.73
N CYS A 86 12.26 -8.30 3.13
CA CYS A 86 11.21 -7.53 2.47
C CYS A 86 10.44 -6.61 3.45
N ALA A 87 10.13 -7.11 4.66
CA ALA A 87 9.47 -6.33 5.69
C ALA A 87 10.36 -5.19 6.22
N CYS A 88 11.65 -5.44 6.36
CA CYS A 88 12.66 -4.46 6.74
C CYS A 88 12.84 -3.38 5.68
N GLU A 89 12.85 -3.75 4.41
CA GLU A 89 12.90 -2.81 3.28
C GLU A 89 11.67 -1.89 3.29
N PHE A 90 10.49 -2.43 3.55
CA PHE A 90 9.25 -1.66 3.70
C PHE A 90 9.33 -0.63 4.85
N VAL A 91 9.71 -1.08 6.05
CA VAL A 91 9.87 -0.20 7.22
C VAL A 91 10.91 0.90 6.96
N SER A 92 12.05 0.52 6.37
CA SER A 92 13.15 1.45 6.07
C SER A 92 12.74 2.49 5.04
N SER A 93 12.02 2.08 3.99
CA SER A 93 11.58 2.95 2.90
C SER A 93 10.71 4.10 3.37
N ILE A 94 9.89 3.87 4.40
CA ILE A 94 9.05 4.89 5.02
C ILE A 94 9.87 5.74 5.98
N MET A 95 10.45 5.12 7.01
CA MET A 95 11.09 5.85 8.12
C MET A 95 12.31 6.66 7.66
N LEU A 96 13.21 6.04 6.89
CA LEU A 96 14.38 6.73 6.37
C LEU A 96 14.03 7.68 5.23
N GLY A 97 12.93 7.42 4.51
CA GLY A 97 12.43 8.31 3.48
C GLY A 97 11.98 9.66 4.02
N VAL A 98 11.33 9.68 5.19
CA VAL A 98 11.00 10.94 5.90
C VAL A 98 12.27 11.73 6.23
N GLN A 99 13.28 11.07 6.82
CA GLN A 99 14.54 11.71 7.19
C GLN A 99 15.35 12.21 5.97
N GLU A 100 15.25 11.54 4.82
CA GLU A 100 15.93 11.95 3.59
C GLU A 100 15.43 13.32 3.08
N HIS A 101 14.13 13.59 3.22
CA HIS A 101 13.51 14.83 2.74
C HIS A 101 13.48 15.94 3.79
N ILE A 102 13.44 15.56 5.08
CA ILE A 102 13.33 16.47 6.22
C ILE A 102 14.48 16.18 7.20
N PRO A 103 15.74 16.43 6.81
CA PRO A 103 16.93 16.08 7.62
C PRO A 103 17.00 16.82 8.96
N GLU A 104 16.34 17.97 9.07
CA GLU A 104 16.20 18.76 10.30
C GLU A 104 15.23 18.14 11.32
N LEU A 105 14.46 17.11 10.92
CA LEU A 105 13.56 16.41 11.81
C LEU A 105 14.37 15.62 12.85
N LEU A 106 14.14 15.90 14.13
CA LEU A 106 14.76 15.22 15.26
C LEU A 106 13.73 14.32 15.96
N PRO A 107 13.41 13.14 15.40
CA PRO A 107 12.38 12.29 15.98
C PRO A 107 12.83 11.67 17.30
N GLN A 108 11.86 11.41 18.18
CA GLN A 108 12.09 10.53 19.32
C GLN A 108 11.94 9.09 18.87
N ILE A 109 12.93 8.26 19.14
CA ILE A 109 13.03 6.91 18.59
C ILE A 109 13.16 5.91 19.72
N GLU A 110 12.44 4.81 19.60
CA GLU A 110 12.48 3.72 20.57
C GLU A 110 12.46 2.38 19.83
N VAL A 111 13.43 1.52 20.15
CA VAL A 111 13.43 0.11 19.73
C VAL A 111 13.27 -0.75 20.98
N ARG A 112 12.33 -1.69 20.95
CA ARG A 112 12.07 -2.62 22.06
C ARG A 112 12.10 -4.07 21.58
N GLU A 113 12.76 -4.92 22.34
CA GLU A 113 12.66 -6.37 22.19
C GLU A 113 11.50 -6.93 23.02
N GLY A 114 10.83 -7.93 22.46
CA GLY A 114 9.75 -8.64 23.11
C GLY A 114 10.25 -9.52 24.25
N GLY A 115 9.63 -9.37 25.42
CA GLY A 115 9.91 -10.24 26.57
C GLY A 115 9.30 -11.65 26.42
N GLU A 116 9.60 -12.51 27.39
CA GLU A 116 8.95 -13.81 27.54
C GLU A 116 7.42 -13.63 27.68
N GLY A 117 6.65 -14.36 26.87
CA GLY A 117 5.19 -14.22 26.80
C GLY A 117 4.67 -13.10 25.90
N SER A 118 5.54 -12.24 25.35
CA SER A 118 5.15 -11.24 24.36
C SER A 118 4.77 -11.88 23.01
N THR A 119 3.68 -11.40 22.41
CA THR A 119 3.30 -11.73 21.03
C THR A 119 4.17 -11.00 20.02
N GLU A 120 4.79 -9.89 20.42
CA GLU A 120 5.73 -9.13 19.59
C GLU A 120 7.16 -9.58 19.88
N LEU A 121 7.96 -9.78 18.83
CA LEU A 121 9.38 -10.13 18.92
C LEU A 121 10.28 -8.91 19.02
N VAL A 122 10.00 -7.89 18.21
CA VAL A 122 10.72 -6.61 18.21
C VAL A 122 9.79 -5.52 17.70
N SER A 123 9.95 -4.30 18.19
CA SER A 123 9.23 -3.12 17.69
C SER A 123 10.12 -1.91 17.57
N ILE A 124 9.79 -1.04 16.62
CA ILE A 124 10.36 0.29 16.45
C ILE A 124 9.23 1.32 16.45
N ARG A 125 9.36 2.34 17.29
CA ARG A 125 8.47 3.50 17.37
C ARG A 125 9.27 4.75 17.08
N VAL A 126 8.68 5.63 16.26
CA VAL A 126 9.24 6.91 15.88
C VAL A 126 8.17 7.97 16.08
N HIS A 127 8.40 8.94 16.96
CA HIS A 127 7.59 10.13 17.10
C HIS A 127 8.26 11.27 16.35
N PHE A 128 7.62 11.74 15.27
CA PHE A 128 8.17 12.73 14.35
C PHE A 128 8.03 14.17 14.87
N GLY A 129 7.29 14.39 15.95
CA GLY A 129 7.10 15.71 16.57
C GLY A 129 5.63 16.12 16.62
N GLN A 130 5.39 17.40 16.93
CA GLN A 130 4.02 17.94 17.06
C GLN A 130 3.37 18.23 15.70
N THR A 131 4.14 18.73 14.74
CA THR A 131 3.65 18.97 13.38
C THR A 131 3.63 17.65 12.61
N PRO A 132 2.48 17.23 12.04
CA PRO A 132 2.42 16.02 11.24
C PRO A 132 3.33 16.10 10.02
N VAL A 133 3.96 14.98 9.68
CA VAL A 133 4.64 14.77 8.41
C VAL A 133 3.63 14.26 7.40
N VAL A 134 3.60 14.88 6.21
CA VAL A 134 2.72 14.48 5.11
C VAL A 134 3.58 13.89 3.99
N GLY A 135 3.19 12.71 3.53
CA GLY A 135 3.75 12.04 2.38
C GLY A 135 2.82 12.16 1.18
N GLU A 136 3.18 13.02 0.25
CA GLU A 136 2.42 13.23 -0.97
C GLU A 136 2.81 12.19 -2.04
N PHE A 137 1.87 11.33 -2.45
CA PHE A 137 2.13 10.37 -3.54
C PHE A 137 2.31 11.09 -4.88
N ALA A 138 3.22 10.59 -5.71
CA ALA A 138 3.40 11.02 -7.08
C ALA A 138 2.08 10.98 -7.85
N THR A 139 1.73 12.06 -8.56
CA THR A 139 0.48 12.16 -9.33
C THR A 139 0.28 10.99 -10.28
N ARG A 140 1.34 10.52 -10.94
CA ARG A 140 1.30 9.37 -11.87
C ARG A 140 1.04 8.02 -11.19
N SER A 141 1.18 7.93 -9.87
CA SER A 141 0.72 6.76 -9.10
C SER A 141 -0.80 6.68 -9.05
N ARG A 142 -1.51 7.79 -9.32
CA ARG A 142 -2.98 7.85 -9.40
C ARG A 142 -3.68 7.38 -8.13
N CYS A 143 -3.02 7.63 -7.02
CA CYS A 143 -3.53 7.41 -5.67
C CYS A 143 -4.17 8.72 -5.20
N THR A 144 -5.46 8.69 -4.85
CA THR A 144 -6.17 9.84 -4.27
C THR A 144 -6.04 9.86 -2.75
N TYR A 145 -4.84 9.58 -2.28
CA TYR A 145 -4.50 9.54 -0.87
C TYR A 145 -3.27 10.40 -0.63
N GLU A 146 -2.99 10.64 0.64
CA GLU A 146 -1.70 11.07 1.16
C GLU A 146 -1.36 10.19 2.36
N VAL A 147 -0.11 10.22 2.82
CA VAL A 147 0.30 9.59 4.07
C VAL A 147 0.41 10.68 5.13
N ARG A 148 -0.06 10.43 6.35
CA ARG A 148 0.07 11.38 7.46
C ARG A 148 0.64 10.68 8.68
N LEU A 149 1.75 11.21 9.21
CA LEU A 149 2.51 10.61 10.31
C LEU A 149 2.78 11.65 11.40
N THR A 150 2.38 11.33 12.64
CA THR A 150 2.81 12.06 13.85
C THR A 150 3.64 11.14 14.73
N GLU A 151 3.17 9.91 14.93
CA GLU A 151 3.91 8.79 15.48
C GLU A 151 3.71 7.61 14.54
N LEU A 152 4.76 6.83 14.30
CA LEU A 152 4.69 5.59 13.53
C LEU A 152 5.35 4.47 14.33
N ARG A 153 4.67 3.34 14.45
CA ARG A 153 5.22 2.15 15.09
C ARG A 153 5.04 0.94 14.20
N PHE A 154 6.10 0.14 14.05
CA PHE A 154 6.02 -1.21 13.53
C PHE A 154 6.45 -2.22 14.60
N ALA A 155 5.78 -3.38 14.64
CA ALA A 155 6.17 -4.48 15.49
C ALA A 155 6.04 -5.82 14.75
N LEU A 156 7.10 -6.62 14.82
CA LEU A 156 7.12 -7.97 14.31
C LEU A 156 6.36 -8.90 15.25
N GLN A 157 5.32 -9.54 14.76
CA GLN A 157 4.59 -10.55 15.51
C GLN A 157 5.35 -11.88 15.48
N ARG A 158 5.29 -12.60 16.60
CA ARG A 158 5.80 -13.96 16.73
C ARG A 158 5.08 -14.86 15.74
N PRO A 159 5.80 -15.56 14.84
CA PRO A 159 5.17 -16.51 13.94
C PRO A 159 4.43 -17.60 14.72
N VAL A 160 3.16 -17.84 14.38
CA VAL A 160 2.42 -18.97 14.93
C VAL A 160 2.96 -20.24 14.27
N GLN A 161 3.29 -21.26 15.07
CA GLN A 161 3.69 -22.56 14.52
C GLN A 161 2.55 -23.10 13.66
N ALA A 162 2.84 -23.47 12.41
CA ALA A 162 1.85 -24.10 11.55
C ALA A 162 1.47 -25.46 12.15
N SER A 163 0.20 -25.62 12.55
CA SER A 163 -0.36 -26.94 12.90
C SER A 163 -0.50 -27.84 11.68
N ASP A 164 -0.57 -27.25 10.48
CA ASP A 164 -0.92 -27.93 9.25
C ASP A 164 0.26 -28.00 8.28
N ILE A 165 0.57 -29.22 7.85
CA ILE A 165 1.56 -29.53 6.82
C ILE A 165 1.11 -28.90 5.49
N GLY A 166 1.82 -27.86 5.04
CA GLY A 166 1.74 -27.40 3.64
C GLY A 166 1.37 -25.94 3.39
N ARG A 167 1.01 -25.13 4.41
CA ARG A 167 0.83 -23.68 4.25
C ARG A 167 1.94 -22.92 4.98
N THR A 168 2.78 -22.20 4.22
CA THR A 168 3.72 -21.22 4.81
C THR A 168 2.92 -20.08 5.43
N GLN A 169 3.01 -19.95 6.75
CA GLN A 169 2.41 -18.83 7.48
C GLN A 169 3.06 -17.51 7.05
N PRO A 170 2.29 -16.41 6.96
CA PRO A 170 2.86 -15.11 6.65
C PRO A 170 3.72 -14.59 7.81
N LEU A 171 4.71 -13.78 7.47
CA LEU A 171 5.36 -12.91 8.44
C LEU A 171 4.47 -11.67 8.63
N VAL A 172 4.16 -11.31 9.87
CA VAL A 172 3.20 -10.23 10.16
C VAL A 172 3.91 -9.07 10.89
N LEU A 173 3.80 -7.88 10.30
CA LEU A 173 4.12 -6.61 10.97
C LEU A 173 2.83 -5.93 11.39
N THR A 174 2.59 -5.77 12.68
CA THR A 174 1.56 -4.84 13.17
C THR A 174 2.06 -3.41 13.11
N THR A 175 1.17 -2.47 12.85
CA THR A 175 1.49 -1.05 12.77
C THR A 175 0.47 -0.19 13.51
N SER A 176 0.90 0.97 14.00
CA SER A 176 0.03 2.01 14.52
C SER A 176 0.53 3.39 14.11
N GLY A 177 -0.40 4.33 13.91
CA GLY A 177 -0.09 5.69 13.45
C GLY A 177 0.31 5.79 11.97
N PHE A 178 0.04 4.74 11.19
CA PHE A 178 0.20 4.76 9.74
C PHE A 178 -1.13 5.10 9.07
N ASP A 179 -1.41 6.41 9.00
CA ASP A 179 -2.64 6.94 8.44
C ASP A 179 -2.44 7.32 6.96
N VAL A 180 -3.41 6.91 6.14
CA VAL A 180 -3.46 7.18 4.70
C VAL A 180 -4.82 7.80 4.36
N PRO A 181 -5.06 9.07 4.75
CA PRO A 181 -6.33 9.73 4.47
C PRO A 181 -6.55 9.91 2.97
N SER A 182 -7.82 9.98 2.56
CA SER A 182 -8.21 10.41 1.22
C SER A 182 -7.88 11.89 1.06
N LEU A 183 -7.49 12.33 -0.14
CA LEU A 183 -7.25 13.75 -0.40
C LEU A 183 -8.46 14.59 0.00
N ARG A 184 -8.20 15.76 0.57
CA ARG A 184 -9.25 16.68 1.05
C ARG A 184 -10.29 16.98 -0.03
N ASP A 185 -9.84 17.28 -1.25
CA ASP A 185 -10.72 17.51 -2.41
C ASP A 185 -11.72 16.37 -2.65
N CYS A 186 -11.30 15.11 -2.48
CA CYS A 186 -12.20 13.97 -2.66
C CYS A 186 -13.30 13.96 -1.60
N GLN A 187 -12.96 14.29 -0.36
CA GLN A 187 -13.90 14.32 0.77
C GLN A 187 -14.90 15.49 0.60
N THR A 188 -14.40 16.70 0.38
CA THR A 188 -15.22 17.90 0.23
C THR A 188 -16.09 17.83 -1.03
N MET A 189 -15.58 17.27 -2.13
CA MET A 189 -16.36 17.03 -3.34
C MET A 189 -17.49 16.05 -3.09
N ARG A 190 -17.22 14.93 -2.41
CA ARG A 190 -18.24 13.93 -2.09
C ARG A 190 -19.36 14.54 -1.24
N GLU A 191 -19.01 15.21 -0.15
CA GLU A 191 -19.98 15.87 0.74
C GLU A 191 -20.87 16.86 -0.02
N ARG A 192 -20.24 17.72 -0.84
CA ARG A 192 -20.95 18.67 -1.69
C ARG A 192 -21.89 17.98 -2.67
N LEU A 193 -21.43 16.93 -3.35
CA LEU A 193 -22.21 16.25 -4.37
C LEU A 193 -23.37 15.44 -3.79
N VAL A 194 -23.21 14.86 -2.60
CA VAL A 194 -24.31 14.23 -1.88
C VAL A 194 -25.41 15.26 -1.59
N GLN A 195 -25.03 16.47 -1.15
CA GLN A 195 -25.97 17.55 -0.88
C GLN A 195 -26.63 18.11 -2.14
N GLU A 196 -25.85 18.40 -3.19
CA GLU A 196 -26.35 19.02 -4.42
C GLU A 196 -27.18 18.06 -5.29
N LEU A 197 -26.80 16.79 -5.36
CA LEU A 197 -27.46 15.81 -6.23
C LEU A 197 -28.58 15.05 -5.53
N GLY A 198 -28.56 14.92 -4.19
CA GLY A 198 -29.57 14.19 -3.42
C GLY A 198 -29.82 12.79 -3.97
N ASP A 199 -31.09 12.47 -4.26
CA ASP A 199 -31.51 11.18 -4.84
C ASP A 199 -30.87 10.87 -6.21
N LYS A 200 -30.32 11.88 -6.89
CA LYS A 200 -29.60 11.71 -8.15
C LYS A 200 -28.12 11.42 -7.94
N TYR A 201 -27.61 11.31 -6.71
CA TYR A 201 -26.19 11.00 -6.44
C TYR A 201 -25.83 9.59 -6.92
N ASN A 202 -25.21 9.51 -8.09
CA ASN A 202 -24.74 8.27 -8.72
C ASN A 202 -23.52 8.55 -9.60
N LYS A 203 -22.85 7.49 -10.05
CA LYS A 203 -21.61 7.62 -10.82
C LYS A 203 -21.74 8.47 -12.09
N GLN A 204 -22.88 8.39 -12.80
CA GLN A 204 -23.09 9.19 -14.01
C GLN A 204 -23.30 10.67 -13.71
N SER A 205 -24.13 11.01 -12.73
CA SER A 205 -24.38 12.41 -12.38
C SER A 205 -23.13 13.07 -11.80
N VAL A 206 -22.36 12.36 -10.98
CA VAL A 206 -21.05 12.81 -10.49
C VAL A 206 -20.09 13.10 -11.63
N TYR A 207 -19.95 12.18 -12.59
CA TYR A 207 -19.03 12.38 -13.71
C TYR A 207 -19.44 13.55 -14.61
N ARG A 208 -20.75 13.71 -14.87
CA ARG A 208 -21.27 14.88 -15.61
C ARG A 208 -21.01 16.19 -14.86
N TRP A 209 -21.26 16.21 -13.55
CA TRP A 209 -20.97 17.36 -12.72
C TRP A 209 -19.49 17.72 -12.77
N TRP A 210 -18.59 16.72 -12.65
CA TRP A 210 -17.16 16.93 -12.73
C TRP A 210 -16.76 17.63 -14.02
N ASN A 211 -17.18 17.10 -15.18
CA ASN A 211 -16.84 17.69 -16.47
C ASN A 211 -17.36 19.11 -16.65
N ALA A 212 -18.49 19.44 -16.04
CA ALA A 212 -19.07 20.79 -16.13
C ALA A 212 -18.42 21.80 -15.17
N ASN A 213 -17.76 21.35 -14.09
CA ASN A 213 -17.35 22.22 -12.98
C ASN A 213 -15.88 22.14 -12.58
N LYS A 214 -15.12 21.13 -13.02
CA LYS A 214 -13.76 20.84 -12.52
C LYS A 214 -12.80 22.02 -12.64
N ASP A 215 -12.82 22.74 -13.75
CA ASP A 215 -11.86 23.83 -14.00
C ASP A 215 -12.15 25.06 -13.13
N THR A 216 -13.41 25.27 -12.73
CA THR A 216 -13.83 26.39 -11.88
C THR A 216 -13.74 26.06 -10.39
N VAL A 217 -14.18 24.87 -10.00
CA VAL A 217 -14.27 24.47 -8.58
C VAL A 217 -12.97 23.87 -8.07
N TYR A 218 -12.23 23.17 -8.92
CA TYR A 218 -10.97 22.51 -8.58
C TYR A 218 -9.87 22.90 -9.58
N PRO A 219 -9.44 24.18 -9.65
CA PRO A 219 -8.45 24.62 -10.64
C PRO A 219 -7.16 23.79 -10.61
N LEU A 220 -6.51 23.60 -11.76
CA LEU A 220 -5.31 22.75 -11.88
C LEU A 220 -4.11 23.31 -11.10
N GLU A 221 -4.11 24.60 -10.81
CA GLU A 221 -3.08 25.30 -10.06
C GLU A 221 -3.06 24.85 -8.59
N THR A 222 -4.23 24.62 -8.00
CA THR A 222 -4.39 24.35 -6.56
C THR A 222 -4.82 22.91 -6.29
N SER A 223 -5.73 22.35 -7.08
CA SER A 223 -6.29 21.01 -6.86
C SER A 223 -5.34 19.90 -7.30
N LYS A 224 -4.73 19.22 -6.33
CA LYS A 224 -4.01 17.97 -6.57
C LYS A 224 -4.94 16.89 -7.14
N PHE A 225 -6.18 16.81 -6.66
CA PHE A 225 -7.12 15.81 -7.13
C PHE A 225 -7.40 15.95 -8.62
N HIS A 226 -7.63 17.18 -9.11
CA HIS A 226 -7.81 17.43 -10.54
C HIS A 226 -6.60 17.00 -11.36
N ARG A 227 -5.38 17.32 -10.90
CA ARG A 227 -4.13 16.87 -11.56
C ARG A 227 -4.02 15.34 -11.61
N ILE A 228 -4.42 14.62 -10.56
CA ILE A 228 -4.49 13.15 -10.58
C ILE A 228 -5.48 12.66 -11.63
N VAL A 229 -6.68 13.23 -11.69
CA VAL A 229 -7.70 12.86 -12.67
C VAL A 229 -7.19 13.11 -14.10
N GLU A 230 -6.61 14.28 -14.37
CA GLU A 230 -6.01 14.61 -15.67
C GLU A 230 -4.85 13.66 -16.02
N SER A 231 -4.04 13.25 -15.04
CA SER A 231 -2.95 12.29 -15.29
C SER A 231 -3.43 10.91 -15.75
N LEU A 232 -4.67 10.54 -15.41
CA LEU A 232 -5.30 9.29 -15.86
C LEU A 232 -6.07 9.52 -17.17
N PHE A 233 -6.96 10.50 -17.20
CA PHE A 233 -7.88 10.74 -18.33
C PHE A 233 -7.21 11.39 -19.53
N GLY A 234 -6.09 12.08 -19.33
CA GLY A 234 -5.22 12.58 -20.38
C GLY A 234 -4.44 11.49 -21.14
N LEU A 235 -4.43 10.24 -20.65
CA LEU A 235 -3.83 9.14 -21.41
C LEU A 235 -4.67 8.80 -22.64
N LYS A 236 -4.06 8.83 -23.82
CA LYS A 236 -4.69 8.35 -25.07
C LYS A 236 -5.31 6.95 -24.93
N ALA A 237 -4.59 6.05 -24.26
CA ALA A 237 -5.09 4.69 -24.04
C ALA A 237 -6.37 4.65 -23.17
N MET A 238 -6.50 5.53 -22.18
CA MET A 238 -7.72 5.63 -21.37
C MET A 238 -8.88 6.22 -22.18
N GLN A 239 -8.61 7.24 -23.01
CA GLN A 239 -9.61 7.83 -23.90
C GLN A 239 -10.19 6.80 -24.88
N MET A 240 -9.39 5.83 -25.32
CA MET A 240 -9.84 4.72 -26.17
C MET A 240 -10.73 3.69 -25.45
N LEU A 241 -10.70 3.61 -24.12
CA LEU A 241 -11.53 2.66 -23.36
C LEU A 241 -12.99 3.14 -23.22
N GLY A 242 -13.27 4.39 -23.60
CA GLY A 242 -14.61 4.97 -23.59
C GLY A 242 -15.06 5.49 -22.22
N GLU A 243 -16.14 6.28 -22.23
CA GLU A 243 -16.60 7.08 -21.09
C GLU A 243 -16.92 6.25 -19.84
N HIS A 244 -17.45 5.04 -20.02
CA HIS A 244 -17.84 4.19 -18.89
C HIS A 244 -16.68 3.88 -17.92
N VAL A 245 -15.45 3.77 -18.41
CA VAL A 245 -14.27 3.54 -17.55
C VAL A 245 -13.92 4.80 -16.77
N ALA A 246 -14.04 5.99 -17.39
CA ALA A 246 -13.82 7.26 -16.70
C ALA A 246 -14.87 7.50 -15.61
N VAL A 247 -16.14 7.17 -15.89
CA VAL A 247 -17.24 7.20 -14.91
C VAL A 247 -16.94 6.32 -13.70
N ASP A 248 -16.55 5.07 -13.93
CA ASP A 248 -16.23 4.12 -12.85
C ASP A 248 -14.99 4.57 -12.05
N ALA A 249 -13.95 5.08 -12.72
CA ALA A 249 -12.74 5.58 -12.07
C ALA A 249 -13.02 6.82 -11.21
N MET A 250 -13.78 7.79 -11.74
CA MET A 250 -14.20 8.99 -11.00
C MET A 250 -14.98 8.59 -9.74
N TRP A 251 -15.94 7.67 -9.89
CA TRP A 251 -16.72 7.17 -8.76
C TRP A 251 -15.86 6.50 -7.69
N ALA A 252 -14.84 5.74 -8.09
CA ALA A 252 -13.89 5.13 -7.16
C ALA A 252 -13.05 6.18 -6.42
N TYR A 253 -12.60 7.23 -7.11
CA TYR A 253 -11.77 8.27 -6.53
C TYR A 253 -12.50 9.10 -5.48
N ILE A 254 -13.72 9.58 -5.77
CA ILE A 254 -14.45 10.45 -4.84
C ILE A 254 -14.98 9.70 -3.61
N ASN A 255 -15.30 8.42 -3.74
CA ASN A 255 -15.85 7.61 -2.65
C ASN A 255 -14.79 6.94 -1.78
N ASN A 256 -13.51 7.23 -2.03
CA ASN A 256 -12.42 6.72 -1.24
C ASN A 256 -12.50 7.22 0.23
N PRO A 257 -12.60 6.33 1.24
CA PRO A 257 -12.75 6.72 2.64
C PRO A 257 -11.44 7.12 3.33
N GLY A 258 -10.27 6.93 2.71
CA GLY A 258 -9.02 6.88 3.45
C GLY A 258 -8.95 5.65 4.36
N LEU A 259 -7.81 5.38 4.98
CA LEU A 259 -7.68 4.30 5.95
C LEU A 259 -6.46 4.45 6.85
N SER A 260 -6.50 3.77 7.99
CA SER A 260 -5.33 3.54 8.84
C SER A 260 -4.94 2.07 8.77
N PHE A 261 -3.66 1.77 8.60
CA PHE A 261 -3.20 0.39 8.62
C PHE A 261 -3.11 -0.14 10.05
N LYS A 262 -3.48 -1.42 10.22
CA LYS A 262 -3.33 -2.19 11.47
C LYS A 262 -2.20 -3.21 11.37
N SER A 263 -2.06 -3.86 10.22
CA SER A 263 -0.96 -4.80 9.98
C SER A 263 -0.70 -5.02 8.50
N PHE A 264 0.52 -5.48 8.21
CA PHE A 264 0.96 -5.98 6.92
C PHE A 264 1.40 -7.44 7.07
N SER A 265 1.00 -8.28 6.14
CA SER A 265 1.37 -9.70 6.10
C SER A 265 2.16 -9.96 4.82
N PHE A 266 3.33 -10.58 4.96
CA PHE A 266 4.24 -10.92 3.88
C PHE A 266 4.16 -12.42 3.60
N HIS A 267 3.91 -12.79 2.35
CA HIS A 267 3.61 -14.17 1.97
C HIS A 267 4.58 -14.68 0.90
N ARG A 268 4.81 -16.00 0.92
CA ARG A 268 5.32 -16.76 -0.23
C ARG A 268 4.15 -17.50 -0.85
N GLU A 269 3.59 -16.94 -1.92
CA GLU A 269 2.47 -17.57 -2.59
C GLU A 269 2.94 -18.42 -3.78
N PRO A 270 2.42 -19.65 -3.97
CA PRO A 270 2.89 -20.56 -5.03
C PRO A 270 2.82 -19.98 -6.45
N ASN A 271 1.81 -19.14 -6.70
CA ASN A 271 1.53 -18.59 -8.04
C ASN A 271 2.06 -17.16 -8.23
N ALA A 272 2.80 -16.62 -7.26
CA ALA A 272 3.37 -15.28 -7.32
C ALA A 272 4.88 -15.35 -7.54
N ARG A 273 5.41 -14.44 -8.37
CA ARG A 273 6.85 -14.24 -8.47
C ARG A 273 7.29 -13.28 -7.36
N GLY A 274 8.08 -13.78 -6.42
CA GLY A 274 8.60 -13.01 -5.28
C GLY A 274 7.64 -12.96 -4.09
N ILE A 275 7.89 -12.02 -3.18
CA ILE A 275 7.08 -11.82 -1.98
C ILE A 275 5.82 -11.01 -2.32
N THR A 276 4.67 -11.49 -1.84
CA THR A 276 3.42 -10.74 -1.89
C THR A 276 3.08 -10.16 -0.52
N MET A 277 2.26 -9.12 -0.52
CA MET A 277 1.84 -8.43 0.69
C MET A 277 0.32 -8.29 0.72
N THR A 278 -0.26 -8.49 1.90
CA THR A 278 -1.63 -8.08 2.23
C THR A 278 -1.63 -7.13 3.42
N ALA A 279 -2.69 -6.36 3.59
CA ALA A 279 -2.82 -5.45 4.74
C ALA A 279 -4.21 -5.52 5.37
N ASN A 280 -4.25 -5.37 6.69
CA ASN A 280 -5.46 -5.16 7.44
C ASN A 280 -5.56 -3.69 7.82
N ARG A 281 -6.75 -3.12 7.69
CA ARG A 281 -7.05 -1.76 8.14
C ARG A 281 -7.61 -1.75 9.57
N VAL A 282 -7.49 -0.61 10.24
CA VAL A 282 -8.27 -0.32 11.44
C VAL A 282 -9.75 -0.27 11.04
N PRO A 283 -10.67 -0.92 11.79
CA PRO A 283 -12.10 -0.86 11.50
C PRO A 283 -12.63 0.58 11.48
N PRO A 284 -13.60 0.89 10.60
CA PRO A 284 -14.25 2.19 10.58
C PRO A 284 -14.96 2.45 11.91
N LYS A 285 -14.95 3.71 12.37
CA LYS A 285 -15.56 4.12 13.65
C LYS A 285 -17.03 4.57 13.50
N THR A 286 -17.47 4.86 12.29
CA THR A 286 -18.82 5.35 11.99
C THR A 286 -19.47 4.49 10.90
N GLU A 287 -20.80 4.46 10.88
CA GLU A 287 -21.58 3.73 9.88
C GLU A 287 -21.32 4.27 8.47
N ASP A 288 -21.29 5.60 8.30
CA ASP A 288 -20.99 6.22 7.00
C ASP A 288 -19.60 5.81 6.47
N ALA A 289 -18.60 5.77 7.36
CA ALA A 289 -17.27 5.30 6.99
C ALA A 289 -17.28 3.81 6.63
N ALA A 290 -18.09 2.99 7.32
CA ALA A 290 -18.26 1.57 7.02
C ALA A 290 -18.91 1.35 5.66
N GLN A 291 -19.93 2.13 5.30
CA GLN A 291 -20.59 2.07 4.00
C GLN A 291 -19.66 2.48 2.86
N LEU A 292 -18.86 3.54 3.03
CA LEU A 292 -17.83 3.93 2.04
C LEU A 292 -16.76 2.86 1.88
N VAL A 293 -16.30 2.30 3.01
CA VAL A 293 -15.37 1.18 3.04
C VAL A 293 -15.90 -0.02 2.25
N GLU A 294 -17.18 -0.36 2.45
CA GLU A 294 -17.84 -1.46 1.76
C GLU A 294 -18.00 -1.19 0.26
N LEU A 295 -18.39 0.03 -0.13
CA LEU A 295 -18.45 0.44 -1.53
C LEU A 295 -17.09 0.32 -2.22
N CYS A 296 -16.01 0.85 -1.59
CA CYS A 296 -14.66 0.72 -2.13
C CYS A 296 -14.17 -0.72 -2.18
N ARG A 297 -14.57 -1.57 -1.22
CA ARG A 297 -14.30 -3.01 -1.26
C ARG A 297 -14.96 -3.63 -2.49
N GLN A 298 -16.24 -3.37 -2.74
CA GLN A 298 -16.97 -3.89 -3.91
C GLN A 298 -16.31 -3.47 -5.24
N ILE A 299 -15.96 -2.18 -5.37
CA ILE A 299 -15.28 -1.64 -6.55
C ILE A 299 -13.91 -2.30 -6.73
N GLY A 300 -13.09 -2.35 -5.68
CA GLY A 300 -11.75 -2.95 -5.73
C GLY A 300 -11.79 -4.43 -6.10
N GLN A 301 -12.68 -5.20 -5.47
CA GLN A 301 -12.88 -6.61 -5.78
C GLN A 301 -13.33 -6.82 -7.23
N LYS A 302 -14.23 -5.98 -7.75
CA LYS A 302 -14.67 -6.04 -9.15
C LYS A 302 -13.50 -5.83 -10.10
N VAL A 303 -12.72 -4.77 -9.90
CA VAL A 303 -11.53 -4.47 -10.73
C VAL A 303 -10.54 -5.64 -10.73
N LEU A 304 -10.28 -6.22 -9.56
CA LEU A 304 -9.36 -7.36 -9.44
C LEU A 304 -9.87 -8.60 -10.17
N ARG A 305 -11.15 -8.95 -10.04
CA ARG A 305 -11.74 -10.11 -10.72
C ARG A 305 -11.79 -9.95 -12.22
N GLU A 306 -12.21 -8.78 -12.71
CA GLU A 306 -12.53 -8.58 -14.13
C GLU A 306 -11.35 -8.09 -14.95
N SER A 307 -10.39 -7.37 -14.35
CA SER A 307 -9.48 -6.52 -15.14
C SER A 307 -8.07 -6.32 -14.58
N ARG A 308 -7.66 -7.03 -13.50
CA ARG A 308 -6.37 -6.79 -12.82
C ARG A 308 -5.19 -6.62 -13.76
N THR A 309 -4.94 -7.57 -14.65
CA THR A 309 -3.78 -7.55 -15.55
C THR A 309 -3.76 -6.34 -16.47
N ALA A 310 -4.92 -5.93 -16.99
CA ALA A 310 -5.01 -4.76 -17.85
C ALA A 310 -4.92 -3.46 -17.04
N ALA A 311 -5.59 -3.40 -15.89
CA ALA A 311 -5.57 -2.25 -15.00
C ALA A 311 -4.14 -1.98 -14.46
N GLU A 312 -3.35 -3.02 -14.16
CA GLU A 312 -1.95 -2.89 -13.72
C GLU A 312 -1.08 -2.18 -14.77
N LYS A 313 -1.38 -2.28 -16.07
CA LYS A 313 -0.62 -1.59 -17.12
C LYS A 313 -0.83 -0.07 -17.10
N PHE A 314 -1.98 0.39 -16.62
CA PHE A 314 -2.32 1.81 -16.58
C PHE A 314 -2.08 2.40 -15.20
N ALA A 315 -2.50 1.72 -14.13
CA ALA A 315 -2.46 2.23 -12.76
C ALA A 315 -1.87 1.18 -11.81
N ALA A 316 -0.61 0.77 -12.07
CA ALA A 316 0.09 -0.27 -11.32
C ALA A 316 0.00 -0.09 -9.79
N SER A 317 0.24 1.14 -9.31
CA SER A 317 0.18 1.49 -7.88
C SER A 317 -1.23 1.29 -7.30
N THR A 318 -2.25 1.92 -7.89
CA THR A 318 -3.65 1.82 -7.42
C THR A 318 -4.17 0.38 -7.45
N VAL A 319 -3.81 -0.40 -8.47
CA VAL A 319 -4.27 -1.80 -8.59
C VAL A 319 -3.54 -2.71 -7.61
N ASN A 320 -2.24 -2.51 -7.38
CA ASN A 320 -1.54 -3.22 -6.31
C ASN A 320 -2.05 -2.81 -4.94
N TYR A 321 -2.43 -1.54 -4.73
CA TYR A 321 -3.07 -1.10 -3.50
C TYR A 321 -4.42 -1.78 -3.26
N ALA A 322 -5.23 -1.97 -4.32
CA ALA A 322 -6.45 -2.78 -4.22
C ALA A 322 -6.14 -4.25 -3.92
N ALA A 323 -5.12 -4.84 -4.55
CA ALA A 323 -4.69 -6.22 -4.27
C ALA A 323 -4.14 -6.40 -2.86
N LEU A 324 -3.50 -5.38 -2.29
CA LEU A 324 -3.02 -5.35 -0.91
C LEU A 324 -4.17 -5.53 0.08
N LEU A 325 -5.30 -4.88 -0.17
CA LEU A 325 -6.46 -4.90 0.71
C LEU A 325 -7.40 -6.08 0.42
N TYR A 326 -7.62 -6.42 -0.85
CA TYR A 326 -8.73 -7.29 -1.26
C TYR A 326 -8.32 -8.49 -2.13
N GLY A 327 -7.03 -8.66 -2.43
CA GLY A 327 -6.56 -9.74 -3.31
C GLY A 327 -6.95 -11.13 -2.83
N HIS A 328 -6.71 -11.42 -1.55
CA HIS A 328 -7.07 -12.71 -0.94
C HIS A 328 -8.59 -12.93 -0.84
N GLU A 329 -9.37 -11.86 -0.62
CA GLU A 329 -10.83 -11.93 -0.57
C GLU A 329 -11.45 -12.35 -1.92
N VAL A 330 -10.71 -12.20 -3.02
CA VAL A 330 -11.12 -12.62 -4.37
C VAL A 330 -10.33 -13.83 -4.88
N HIS A 331 -9.68 -14.57 -3.98
CA HIS A 331 -8.87 -15.76 -4.29
C HIS A 331 -7.73 -15.48 -5.28
N GLN A 332 -7.18 -14.27 -5.26
CA GLN A 332 -6.00 -13.91 -6.02
C GLN A 332 -4.82 -13.65 -5.10
N ALA A 333 -3.63 -13.60 -5.70
CA ALA A 333 -2.43 -13.21 -5.02
C ALA A 333 -2.54 -11.80 -4.41
N GLY A 334 -1.85 -11.57 -3.29
CA GLY A 334 -1.69 -10.24 -2.72
C GLY A 334 -1.01 -9.23 -3.66
N ALA A 335 -0.71 -8.05 -3.14
CA ALA A 335 0.08 -7.06 -3.87
C ALA A 335 1.52 -7.53 -4.05
N LYS A 336 2.20 -7.14 -5.14
CA LYS A 336 3.65 -7.33 -5.26
C LYS A 336 4.34 -6.45 -4.23
N ALA A 337 5.08 -7.04 -3.30
CA ALA A 337 5.66 -6.28 -2.19
C ALA A 337 6.61 -5.17 -2.67
N SER A 338 7.44 -5.44 -3.70
CA SER A 338 8.32 -4.44 -4.31
C SER A 338 7.57 -3.22 -4.87
N VAL A 339 6.36 -3.41 -5.41
CA VAL A 339 5.54 -2.29 -5.91
C VAL A 339 5.02 -1.44 -4.76
N ILE A 340 4.59 -2.07 -3.66
CA ILE A 340 4.10 -1.34 -2.49
C ILE A 340 5.24 -0.64 -1.75
N ILE A 341 6.39 -1.31 -1.59
CA ILE A 341 7.60 -0.70 -1.01
C ILE A 341 7.99 0.55 -1.81
N LYS A 342 8.05 0.43 -3.14
CA LYS A 342 8.32 1.56 -4.04
C LYS A 342 7.26 2.65 -3.96
N LEU A 343 5.99 2.29 -3.79
CA LEU A 343 4.90 3.25 -3.61
C LEU A 343 5.10 4.09 -2.35
N PHE A 344 5.66 3.51 -1.28
CA PHE A 344 5.88 4.18 0.00
C PHE A 344 7.31 4.70 0.23
N SER A 345 8.20 4.57 -0.76
CA SER A 345 9.57 5.08 -0.65
C SER A 345 9.69 6.53 -1.09
N ALA A 346 10.64 7.24 -0.47
CA ALA A 346 10.97 8.62 -0.79
C ALA A 346 11.46 8.80 -2.23
N ALA A 347 10.99 9.86 -2.88
CA ALA A 347 11.42 10.25 -4.21
C ALA A 347 12.79 10.93 -4.16
N LYS A 348 13.76 10.48 -4.95
CA LYS A 348 15.12 11.05 -5.02
C LYS A 348 15.24 12.30 -5.90
N TRP A 349 14.20 12.59 -6.66
CA TRP A 349 14.09 13.71 -7.58
C TRP A 349 12.61 13.97 -7.84
N TRP A 350 12.23 15.24 -7.83
CA TRP A 350 10.86 15.69 -8.00
C TRP A 350 10.90 17.11 -8.56
N GLY A 351 9.73 17.65 -8.83
CA GLY A 351 9.56 18.97 -9.40
C GLY A 351 8.43 19.00 -10.41
N PRO A 352 8.04 20.23 -10.80
CA PRO A 352 7.04 20.46 -11.84
C PRO A 352 7.54 19.99 -13.20
N GLY A 353 6.61 19.62 -14.08
CA GLY A 353 6.91 19.49 -15.50
C GLY A 353 6.99 20.85 -16.19
N ASP A 354 7.52 20.87 -17.40
CA ASP A 354 7.75 22.14 -18.12
C ASP A 354 6.50 22.65 -18.85
N ASP A 355 5.54 21.77 -19.16
CA ASP A 355 4.43 22.06 -20.08
C ASP A 355 3.03 21.91 -19.44
N SER A 356 2.08 22.71 -19.96
CA SER A 356 0.65 22.61 -19.65
C SER A 356 0.37 22.69 -18.14
N TRP A 357 -0.48 21.81 -17.61
CA TRP A 357 -0.82 21.76 -16.19
C TRP A 357 0.28 21.13 -15.33
N HIS A 358 1.22 20.39 -15.94
CA HIS A 358 2.29 19.72 -15.20
C HIS A 358 3.21 20.71 -14.46
N ARG A 359 3.27 21.97 -14.91
CA ARG A 359 4.01 23.06 -14.24
C ARG A 359 3.48 23.40 -12.85
N HIS A 360 2.25 22.98 -12.54
CA HIS A 360 1.60 23.17 -11.25
C HIS A 360 1.74 21.95 -10.32
N ASP A 361 2.43 20.89 -10.75
CA ASP A 361 2.51 19.63 -10.02
C ASP A 361 3.94 19.33 -9.55
N GLN A 362 4.24 19.65 -8.29
CA GLN A 362 5.57 19.37 -7.70
C GLN A 362 5.96 17.89 -7.71
N THR A 363 5.00 16.98 -7.92
CA THR A 363 5.24 15.54 -7.94
C THR A 363 5.29 14.94 -9.34
N TRP A 364 5.14 15.74 -10.40
CA TRP A 364 5.06 15.25 -11.78
C TRP A 364 6.33 14.53 -12.24
N LEU A 365 7.50 15.08 -11.91
CA LEU A 365 8.79 14.51 -12.28
C LEU A 365 9.21 13.32 -11.40
N ILE A 366 8.38 12.89 -10.46
CA ILE A 366 8.58 11.64 -9.71
C ILE A 366 8.26 10.45 -10.63
N GLN A 367 9.21 10.15 -11.51
CA GLN A 367 9.15 9.07 -12.48
C GLN A 367 10.47 8.31 -12.54
N ASP A 368 10.39 7.03 -12.88
CA ASP A 368 11.59 6.22 -13.12
C ASP A 368 12.40 6.79 -14.29
N LYS A 369 13.74 6.73 -14.21
CA LYS A 369 14.60 7.06 -15.35
C LYS A 369 14.70 5.86 -16.28
N ARG A 370 14.47 6.11 -17.56
CA ARG A 370 14.59 5.13 -18.64
C ARG A 370 15.62 5.63 -19.65
N ASN A 371 16.33 4.70 -20.28
CA ASN A 371 17.21 5.05 -21.41
C ASN A 371 16.39 5.31 -22.68
N ALA A 372 17.07 5.63 -23.79
CA ALA A 372 16.45 5.91 -25.08
C ALA A 372 15.60 4.75 -25.64
N PHE A 373 15.83 3.51 -25.17
CA PHE A 373 15.05 2.33 -25.55
C PHE A 373 13.87 2.06 -24.61
N GLY A 374 13.59 2.96 -23.65
CA GLY A 374 12.54 2.79 -22.65
C GLY A 374 12.88 1.76 -21.57
N ILE A 375 14.11 1.25 -21.50
CA ILE A 375 14.55 0.31 -20.47
C ILE A 375 14.79 1.09 -19.17
N LEU A 376 14.30 0.54 -18.06
CA LEU A 376 14.49 1.07 -16.73
C LEU A 376 15.98 1.10 -16.35
N VAL A 377 16.52 2.29 -16.08
CA VAL A 377 17.93 2.50 -15.67
C VAL A 377 18.01 2.79 -14.18
N GLN A 378 17.08 3.59 -13.66
CA GLN A 378 17.05 3.94 -12.25
C GLN A 378 15.61 3.95 -11.77
N GLU A 379 15.34 3.13 -10.75
CA GLU A 379 14.08 3.16 -10.03
C GLU A 379 13.97 4.44 -9.19
N GLN A 380 12.75 4.95 -9.11
CA GLN A 380 12.41 6.12 -8.33
C GLN A 380 11.38 5.76 -7.26
N GLY A 381 11.48 6.35 -6.07
CA GLY A 381 10.41 6.29 -5.08
C GLY A 381 9.16 7.04 -5.55
N ARG A 382 8.13 7.09 -4.70
CA ARG A 382 6.82 7.63 -5.09
C ARG A 382 6.23 8.59 -4.09
N ILE A 383 6.91 8.90 -2.99
CA ILE A 383 6.44 9.87 -1.99
C ILE A 383 7.36 11.08 -1.93
N LEU A 384 6.76 12.26 -1.94
CA LEU A 384 7.36 13.51 -1.51
C LEU A 384 6.95 13.79 -0.06
N TRP A 385 7.86 13.59 0.89
CA TRP A 385 7.65 13.94 2.30
C TRP A 385 7.87 15.43 2.54
N GLN A 386 6.99 16.02 3.34
CA GLN A 386 7.05 17.41 3.79
C GLN A 386 6.41 17.56 5.18
N LEU A 387 6.74 18.62 5.90
CA LEU A 387 5.99 19.02 7.09
C LEU A 387 4.63 19.57 6.64
N GLU A 388 3.57 19.21 7.36
CA GLU A 388 2.26 19.83 7.13
C GLU A 388 2.38 21.34 7.37
N SER A 389 2.16 22.13 6.32
CA SER A 389 2.20 23.59 6.45
C SER A 389 1.10 24.06 7.39
N ALA A 390 1.45 24.88 8.39
CA ALA A 390 0.49 25.44 9.35
C ALA A 390 -0.66 26.21 8.66
N SER A 391 -0.43 26.70 7.44
CA SER A 391 -1.45 27.11 6.50
C SER A 391 -1.83 25.91 5.63
N GLY A 392 -2.94 25.23 5.96
CA GLY A 392 -3.49 24.19 5.10
C GLY A 392 -3.64 24.73 3.68
N SER A 393 -2.95 24.12 2.72
CA SER A 393 -3.05 24.47 1.31
C SER A 393 -4.51 24.36 0.88
N ALA A 394 -5.02 25.50 0.43
CA ALA A 394 -6.40 25.76 -0.01
C ALA A 394 -6.74 25.05 -1.32
#